data_AF-A0A2D6F0X2-F1
#
_entry.id   AF-A0A2D6F0X2-F1
#
_cell.length_a   1.000
_cell.length_b   1.000
_cell.length_c   1.000
_cell.angle_alpha   90.00
_cell.angle_beta   90.00
_cell.angle_gamma   90.00
#
_symmetry.space_group_name_H-M   'P 1'
#
loop_
_entity.id
_entity.type
_entity.pdbx_description
1 polymer ?
#
loop_
_entity_poly.entity_id
_entity_poly.type
_entity_poly.pdbx_seq_one_letter_code
_entity_poly.pdbx_strand_id
1 'polypeptide(L)'
;MKTVNLCMSGGRTSAYMVEKVLELQAQGYFSNTDFVITFANTGREHEKTLEFVNNCDERWRKLYNNKVIWLEAVVHEGRRPCSHKEVHFDSADRDGKLFEEVVAKYGLPNNSFYHCTRELKENTIMSYLDSLGEKKGHIDCGVLVPATYETWIGIRADEPKRLNGNRSGKQYKVFPLAGELIELGASSSISLSCDKQDVLDFWEDMPFDLNLPEHLGNCIDCHKKSFKKLKMVYEDMGEEAFRFPAYLDNKYSKTKAQVLDGGEIKERKRFRGYRDTRQLIAMFSEIEINTKDYSEESGGCSESCEAFMDSNKAEEQLDLFK
;
A
#
# COMPACT_ATOMS: atom_id res chain seq x y z
N MET A 1 1.93 -17.43 20.89
CA MET A 1 2.72 -16.97 19.73
C MET A 1 2.41 -15.51 19.52
N LYS A 2 3.38 -14.74 19.03
CA LYS A 2 3.22 -13.31 18.71
C LYS A 2 2.89 -13.18 17.22
N THR A 3 1.83 -12.46 16.88
CA THR A 3 1.47 -12.23 15.47
C THR A 3 2.24 -11.05 14.91
N VAL A 4 2.84 -11.24 13.74
CA VAL A 4 3.49 -10.18 12.97
C VAL A 4 2.89 -10.15 11.58
N ASN A 5 2.27 -9.02 11.24
CA ASN A 5 1.84 -8.71 9.89
C ASN A 5 3.05 -8.26 9.06
N LEU A 6 3.47 -9.07 8.09
CA LEU A 6 4.42 -8.67 7.06
C LEU A 6 3.65 -7.98 5.94
N CYS A 7 3.69 -6.65 5.92
CA CYS A 7 2.95 -5.85 4.95
C CYS A 7 3.64 -5.89 3.58
N MET A 8 3.14 -6.72 2.67
CA MET A 8 3.64 -6.85 1.31
C MET A 8 2.86 -5.92 0.38
N SER A 9 3.56 -4.98 -0.26
CA SER A 9 2.97 -4.01 -1.20
C SER A 9 2.98 -4.44 -2.66
N GLY A 10 3.57 -5.59 -2.96
CA GLY A 10 3.81 -6.08 -4.33
C GLY A 10 5.05 -5.47 -5.00
N GLY A 11 5.90 -4.76 -4.25
CA GLY A 11 7.18 -4.26 -4.73
C GLY A 11 8.37 -5.14 -4.31
N ARG A 12 9.51 -4.97 -4.99
CA ARG A 12 10.76 -5.70 -4.71
C ARG A 12 11.22 -5.59 -3.25
N THR A 13 11.16 -4.40 -2.66
CA THR A 13 11.60 -4.15 -1.28
C THR A 13 10.76 -4.89 -0.24
N SER A 14 9.43 -4.85 -0.36
CA SER A 14 8.55 -5.52 0.61
C SER A 14 8.61 -7.04 0.44
N ALA A 15 8.75 -7.54 -0.79
CA ALA A 15 8.99 -8.96 -1.04
C ALA A 15 10.36 -9.44 -0.54
N TYR A 16 11.42 -8.63 -0.70
CA TYR A 16 12.76 -8.90 -0.14
C TYR A 16 12.71 -9.03 1.39
N MET A 17 12.03 -8.10 2.06
CA MET A 17 11.81 -8.19 3.52
C MET A 17 11.15 -9.52 3.89
N VAL A 18 10.09 -9.93 3.19
CA VAL A 18 9.39 -11.19 3.49
C VAL A 18 10.33 -12.38 3.29
N GLU A 19 11.02 -12.49 2.16
CA GLU A 19 11.96 -13.59 1.92
C GLU A 19 12.99 -13.70 3.06
N LYS A 20 13.65 -12.59 3.41
CA LYS A 20 14.68 -12.58 4.46
C LYS A 20 14.14 -12.96 5.83
N VAL A 21 12.92 -12.54 6.16
CA VAL A 21 12.29 -12.90 7.42
C VAL A 21 11.92 -14.38 7.47
N LEU A 22 11.40 -14.94 6.37
CA LEU A 22 11.08 -16.36 6.29
C LEU A 22 12.34 -17.25 6.27
N GLU A 23 13.42 -16.81 5.59
CA GLU A 23 14.74 -17.46 5.65
C GLU A 23 15.24 -17.56 7.09
N LEU A 24 15.17 -16.45 7.85
CA LEU A 24 15.54 -16.44 9.25
C LEU A 24 14.63 -17.35 10.09
N GLN A 25 13.32 -17.34 9.84
CA GLN A 25 12.38 -18.22 10.54
C GLN A 25 12.73 -19.71 10.31
N ALA A 26 13.06 -20.08 9.07
CA ALA A 26 13.47 -21.44 8.72
C ALA A 26 14.80 -21.85 9.39
N GLN A 27 15.67 -20.89 9.69
CA GLN A 27 16.91 -21.11 10.45
C GLN A 27 16.69 -21.22 11.97
N GLY A 28 15.44 -21.13 12.44
CA GLY A 28 15.08 -21.26 13.86
C GLY A 28 14.99 -19.93 14.61
N TYR A 29 15.20 -18.79 13.94
CA TYR A 29 14.84 -17.49 14.51
C TYR A 29 13.32 -17.33 14.57
N PHE A 30 12.82 -16.44 15.42
CA PHE A 30 11.38 -16.15 15.52
C PHE A 30 10.47 -17.37 15.75
N SER A 31 10.96 -18.39 16.47
CA SER A 31 10.24 -19.65 16.73
C SER A 31 8.90 -19.49 17.47
N ASN A 32 8.68 -18.35 18.13
CA ASN A 32 7.44 -18.00 18.81
C ASN A 32 6.59 -16.95 18.06
N THR A 33 6.92 -16.68 16.80
CA THR A 33 6.25 -15.68 15.96
C THR A 33 5.44 -16.35 14.87
N ASP A 34 4.21 -15.89 14.68
CA ASP A 34 3.36 -16.23 13.54
C ASP A 34 3.42 -15.08 12.53
N PHE A 35 4.04 -15.34 11.36
CA PHE A 35 4.17 -14.34 10.30
C PHE A 35 3.00 -14.45 9.33
N VAL A 36 2.19 -13.39 9.29
CA VAL A 36 1.05 -13.24 8.41
C VAL A 36 1.43 -12.29 7.28
N ILE A 37 1.55 -12.80 6.05
CA ILE A 37 1.95 -12.00 4.90
C ILE A 37 0.68 -11.44 4.25
N THR A 38 0.44 -10.14 4.35
CA THR A 38 -0.76 -9.51 3.75
C THR A 38 -0.43 -8.74 2.48
N PHE A 39 -1.24 -8.94 1.45
CA PHE A 39 -1.23 -8.14 0.22
C PHE A 39 -2.65 -7.61 -0.04
N ALA A 40 -2.80 -6.29 -0.09
CA ALA A 40 -4.09 -5.65 -0.34
C ALA A 40 -4.23 -5.22 -1.81
N ASN A 41 -4.98 -6.00 -2.59
CA ASN A 41 -5.29 -5.67 -3.97
C ASN A 41 -6.26 -4.47 -4.03
N THR A 42 -5.88 -3.43 -4.76
CA THR A 42 -6.73 -2.24 -4.92
C THR A 42 -7.67 -2.31 -6.12
N GLY A 43 -7.62 -3.40 -6.90
CA GLY A 43 -8.33 -3.52 -8.18
C GLY A 43 -7.66 -2.74 -9.32
N ARG A 44 -6.64 -1.94 -9.01
CA ARG A 44 -5.93 -1.04 -9.94
C ARG A 44 -4.42 -1.28 -9.96
N GLU A 45 -3.98 -2.44 -9.47
CA GLU A 45 -2.59 -2.86 -9.57
C GLU A 45 -2.25 -3.23 -11.02
N HIS A 46 -0.98 -3.10 -11.37
CA HIS A 46 -0.44 -3.51 -12.66
C HIS A 46 -0.35 -5.03 -12.71
N GLU A 47 -0.64 -5.66 -13.85
CA GLU A 47 -0.67 -7.14 -13.95
C GLU A 47 0.66 -7.76 -13.52
N LYS A 48 1.80 -7.17 -13.92
CA LYS A 48 3.14 -7.58 -13.45
C LYS A 48 3.30 -7.59 -11.93
N THR A 49 2.66 -6.66 -11.21
CA THR A 49 2.64 -6.67 -9.74
C THR A 49 1.88 -7.89 -9.23
N LEU A 50 0.71 -8.20 -9.82
CA LEU A 50 -0.08 -9.37 -9.42
C LEU A 50 0.67 -10.67 -9.73
N GLU A 51 1.26 -10.80 -10.92
CA GLU A 51 2.09 -11.95 -11.32
C GLU A 51 3.27 -12.12 -10.35
N PHE A 52 3.94 -11.03 -9.99
CA PHE A 52 5.05 -11.05 -9.05
C PHE A 52 4.64 -11.50 -7.64
N VAL A 53 3.52 -10.99 -7.12
CA VAL A 53 2.99 -11.44 -5.83
C VAL A 53 2.61 -12.92 -5.87
N ASN A 54 2.05 -13.41 -6.99
CA ASN A 54 1.71 -14.82 -7.15
C ASN A 54 2.97 -15.71 -7.17
N ASN A 55 4.01 -15.30 -7.91
CA ASN A 55 5.28 -16.03 -7.94
C ASN A 55 5.94 -16.10 -6.54
N CYS A 56 5.87 -15.00 -5.78
CA CYS A 56 6.30 -14.98 -4.38
C CYS A 56 5.46 -15.93 -3.50
N ASP A 57 4.13 -15.92 -3.62
CA ASP A 57 3.24 -16.84 -2.87
C ASP A 57 3.57 -18.30 -3.15
N GLU A 58 3.68 -18.69 -4.42
CA GLU A 58 4.03 -20.06 -4.82
C GLU A 58 5.39 -20.49 -4.26
N ARG A 59 6.38 -19.60 -4.32
CA ARG A 59 7.71 -19.84 -3.76
C ARG A 59 7.65 -20.04 -2.26
N TRP A 60 7.01 -19.15 -1.52
CA TRP A 60 7.00 -19.18 -0.05
C TRP A 60 6.20 -20.36 0.49
N ARG A 61 5.16 -20.79 -0.22
CA ARG A 61 4.44 -22.04 0.10
C ARG A 61 5.36 -23.23 -0.01
N LYS A 62 6.15 -23.28 -1.09
CA LYS A 62 7.06 -24.40 -1.37
C LYS A 62 8.26 -24.44 -0.42
N LEU A 63 8.86 -23.29 -0.11
CA LEU A 63 10.12 -23.22 0.64
C LEU A 63 9.93 -23.11 2.15
N TYR A 64 8.91 -22.35 2.59
CA TYR A 64 8.74 -21.97 3.99
C TYR A 64 7.41 -22.43 4.57
N ASN A 65 6.55 -23.09 3.78
CA ASN A 65 5.18 -23.44 4.17
C ASN A 65 4.38 -22.22 4.68
N ASN A 66 4.62 -21.05 4.10
CA ASN A 66 3.89 -19.81 4.38
C ASN A 66 3.26 -19.28 3.08
N LYS A 67 2.21 -18.47 3.18
CA LYS A 67 1.44 -17.96 2.03
C LYS A 67 1.15 -16.48 2.15
N VAL A 68 0.98 -15.85 0.99
CA VAL A 68 0.40 -14.51 0.88
C VAL A 68 -1.11 -14.59 1.06
N ILE A 69 -1.63 -13.75 1.96
CA ILE A 69 -3.06 -13.51 2.11
C ILE A 69 -3.43 -12.34 1.19
N TRP A 70 -4.12 -12.68 0.10
CA TRP A 70 -4.64 -11.70 -0.86
C TRP A 70 -5.96 -11.15 -0.36
N LEU A 71 -6.01 -9.84 -0.14
CA LEU A 71 -7.16 -9.17 0.45
C LEU A 71 -7.74 -8.13 -0.50
N GLU A 72 -9.06 -8.06 -0.53
CA GLU A 72 -9.82 -7.01 -1.20
C GLU A 72 -10.80 -6.36 -0.26
N ALA A 73 -11.01 -5.05 -0.44
CA ALA A 73 -11.97 -4.30 0.35
C ALA A 73 -13.41 -4.75 0.07
N VAL A 74 -14.20 -4.85 1.14
CA VAL A 74 -15.66 -4.99 1.07
C VAL A 74 -16.28 -3.71 1.61
N VAL A 75 -16.98 -2.99 0.74
CA VAL A 75 -17.60 -1.71 1.07
C VAL A 75 -18.96 -1.93 1.72
N HIS A 76 -19.15 -1.33 2.90
CA HIS A 76 -20.41 -1.38 3.65
C HIS A 76 -21.19 -0.07 3.53
N GLU A 77 -22.51 -0.12 3.71
CA GLU A 77 -23.32 1.08 3.88
C GLU A 77 -23.06 1.78 5.23
N GLY A 78 -23.51 3.03 5.34
CA GLY A 78 -23.42 3.81 6.57
C GLY A 78 -22.00 4.19 6.99
N ARG A 79 -21.82 4.45 8.30
CA ARG A 79 -20.55 4.91 8.91
C ARG A 79 -19.65 3.74 9.34
N ARG A 80 -19.62 2.67 8.55
CA ARG A 80 -18.76 1.50 8.80
C ARG A 80 -17.49 1.56 7.92
N PRO A 81 -16.27 1.31 8.43
CA PRO A 81 -15.09 1.17 7.59
C PRO A 81 -15.20 -0.05 6.66
N CYS A 82 -14.41 -0.10 5.59
CA CYS A 82 -14.37 -1.31 4.76
C CYS A 82 -13.87 -2.51 5.58
N SER A 83 -14.45 -3.69 5.32
CA SER A 83 -13.87 -4.96 5.79
C SER A 83 -13.06 -5.59 4.65
N HIS A 84 -12.70 -6.86 4.82
CA HIS A 84 -11.97 -7.63 3.81
C HIS A 84 -12.82 -8.78 3.26
N LYS A 85 -12.38 -9.28 2.11
CA LYS A 85 -12.59 -10.66 1.66
C LYS A 85 -11.23 -11.20 1.19
N GLU A 86 -11.01 -12.49 1.36
CA GLU A 86 -9.86 -13.18 0.77
C GLU A 86 -10.14 -13.51 -0.70
N VAL A 87 -9.12 -13.33 -1.54
CA VAL A 87 -9.14 -13.69 -2.97
C VAL A 87 -7.87 -14.49 -3.30
N HIS A 88 -7.63 -14.77 -4.57
CA HIS A 88 -6.37 -15.32 -5.09
C HIS A 88 -6.07 -14.70 -6.45
N PHE A 89 -4.92 -15.02 -7.05
CA PHE A 89 -4.45 -14.42 -8.29
C PHE A 89 -5.52 -14.37 -9.40
N ASP A 90 -6.22 -15.48 -9.66
CA ASP A 90 -7.25 -15.54 -10.71
C ASP A 90 -8.55 -14.81 -10.38
N SER A 91 -8.87 -14.66 -9.08
CA SER A 91 -10.13 -14.02 -8.63
C SER A 91 -9.96 -12.56 -8.23
N ALA A 92 -8.73 -12.07 -8.16
CA ALA A 92 -8.42 -10.68 -7.85
C ALA A 92 -8.96 -9.73 -8.94
N ASP A 93 -9.64 -8.67 -8.50
CA ASP A 93 -10.14 -7.58 -9.33
C ASP A 93 -8.99 -6.91 -10.10
N ARG A 94 -9.23 -6.70 -11.39
CA ARG A 94 -8.35 -6.00 -12.34
C ARG A 94 -9.06 -4.83 -13.02
N ASP A 95 -10.39 -4.80 -12.89
CA ASP A 95 -11.25 -3.83 -13.56
C ASP A 95 -11.42 -2.57 -12.70
N GLY A 96 -11.12 -2.64 -11.40
CA GLY A 96 -11.26 -1.54 -10.46
C GLY A 96 -12.67 -1.41 -9.88
N LYS A 97 -13.46 -2.47 -9.90
CA LYS A 97 -14.82 -2.52 -9.33
C LYS A 97 -14.81 -2.13 -7.86
N LEU A 98 -13.89 -2.70 -7.08
CA LEU A 98 -13.79 -2.39 -5.64
C LEU A 98 -13.28 -0.96 -5.40
N PHE A 99 -12.45 -0.45 -6.30
CA PHE A 99 -11.97 0.93 -6.25
C PHE A 99 -13.14 1.90 -6.50
N GLU A 100 -13.97 1.61 -7.49
CA GLU A 100 -15.18 2.38 -7.79
C GLU A 100 -16.16 2.38 -6.61
N GLU A 101 -16.39 1.24 -5.95
CA GLU A 101 -17.25 1.17 -4.76
C GLU A 101 -16.75 2.09 -3.63
N VAL A 102 -15.44 2.11 -3.38
CA VAL A 102 -14.84 3.03 -2.41
C VAL A 102 -15.01 4.48 -2.85
N VAL A 103 -14.79 4.80 -4.13
CA VAL A 103 -15.00 6.15 -4.65
C VAL A 103 -16.47 6.59 -4.55
N ALA A 104 -17.41 5.69 -4.81
CA ALA A 104 -18.84 5.96 -4.71
C ALA A 104 -19.25 6.32 -3.28
N LYS A 105 -18.63 5.70 -2.27
CA LYS A 105 -18.92 5.98 -0.86
C LYS A 105 -18.18 7.20 -0.32
N TYR A 106 -16.89 7.33 -0.62
CA TYR A 106 -16.00 8.29 0.03
C TYR A 106 -15.59 9.49 -0.85
N GLY A 107 -15.95 9.46 -2.13
CA GLY A 107 -15.54 10.44 -3.14
C GLY A 107 -14.15 10.14 -3.72
N LEU A 108 -13.76 10.92 -4.74
CA LEU A 108 -12.47 10.75 -5.40
C LEU A 108 -11.30 10.95 -4.41
N PRO A 109 -10.28 10.06 -4.43
CA PRO A 109 -9.07 10.23 -3.65
C PRO A 109 -8.18 11.30 -4.27
N ASN A 110 -7.41 12.00 -3.43
CA ASN A 110 -6.38 12.96 -3.84
C ASN A 110 -5.37 13.19 -2.71
N ASN A 111 -4.43 14.12 -2.89
CA ASN A 111 -3.38 14.46 -1.90
C ASN A 111 -3.89 14.98 -0.55
N SER A 112 -5.17 15.30 -0.41
CA SER A 112 -5.79 15.68 0.86
C SER A 112 -6.72 14.58 1.40
N PHE A 113 -7.16 13.65 0.55
CA PHE A 113 -8.13 12.60 0.87
C PHE A 113 -7.60 11.24 0.44
N TYR A 114 -6.83 10.59 1.31
CA TYR A 114 -6.18 9.29 1.06
C TYR A 114 -7.10 8.08 1.27
N HIS A 115 -8.37 8.17 0.85
CA HIS A 115 -9.35 7.11 1.09
C HIS A 115 -9.00 5.80 0.39
N CYS A 116 -8.29 5.82 -0.75
CA CYS A 116 -7.81 4.59 -1.37
C CYS A 116 -6.82 3.84 -0.46
N THR A 117 -5.83 4.51 0.14
CA THR A 117 -4.91 3.86 1.09
C THR A 117 -5.66 3.38 2.33
N ARG A 118 -6.49 4.27 2.92
CA ARG A 118 -7.21 3.97 4.16
C ARG A 118 -8.17 2.79 4.03
N GLU A 119 -8.98 2.76 2.97
CA GLU A 119 -10.05 1.77 2.82
C GLU A 119 -9.59 0.52 2.07
N LEU A 120 -8.89 0.70 0.95
CA LEU A 120 -8.47 -0.43 0.10
C LEU A 120 -7.30 -1.22 0.70
N LYS A 121 -6.48 -0.58 1.55
CA LYS A 121 -5.31 -1.23 2.15
C LYS A 121 -5.44 -1.35 3.66
N GLU A 122 -5.43 -0.23 4.38
CA GLU A 122 -5.26 -0.26 5.83
C GLU A 122 -6.45 -0.94 6.53
N ASN A 123 -7.69 -0.46 6.31
CA ASN A 123 -8.88 -1.03 6.93
C ASN A 123 -9.11 -2.49 6.49
N THR A 124 -8.79 -2.81 5.25
CA THR A 124 -8.87 -4.17 4.71
C THR A 124 -7.91 -5.10 5.46
N ILE A 125 -6.62 -4.75 5.58
CA ILE A 125 -5.63 -5.52 6.34
C ILE A 125 -6.01 -5.63 7.81
N MET A 126 -6.37 -4.51 8.46
CA MET A 126 -6.76 -4.53 9.87
C MET A 126 -8.02 -5.36 10.12
N SER A 127 -8.97 -5.37 9.19
CA SER A 127 -10.16 -6.21 9.30
C SER A 127 -9.82 -7.70 9.20
N TYR A 128 -8.81 -8.07 8.38
CA TYR A 128 -8.34 -9.45 8.31
C TYR A 128 -7.65 -9.87 9.61
N LEU A 129 -6.75 -9.03 10.14
CA LEU A 129 -6.10 -9.30 11.42
C LEU A 129 -7.14 -9.42 12.56
N ASP A 130 -8.17 -8.58 12.58
CA ASP A 130 -9.29 -8.69 13.52
C ASP A 130 -10.03 -10.03 13.43
N SER A 131 -10.16 -10.61 12.23
CA SER A 131 -10.76 -11.94 12.05
C SER A 131 -9.91 -13.08 12.64
N LEU A 132 -8.62 -12.85 12.83
CA LEU A 132 -7.69 -13.77 13.51
C LEU A 132 -7.70 -13.58 15.03
N GLY A 133 -8.51 -12.65 15.55
CA GLY A 133 -8.57 -12.31 16.97
C GLY A 133 -7.61 -11.19 17.39
N GLU A 134 -6.80 -10.66 16.47
CA GLU A 134 -5.87 -9.58 16.74
C GLU A 134 -6.59 -8.23 16.86
N LYS A 135 -6.10 -7.33 17.71
CA LYS A 135 -6.69 -6.01 17.93
C LYS A 135 -5.72 -4.91 17.61
N LYS A 136 -6.18 -3.95 16.81
CA LYS A 136 -5.48 -2.68 16.57
C LYS A 136 -5.40 -1.89 17.88
N GLY A 137 -4.39 -1.03 18.02
CA GLY A 137 -4.29 -0.17 19.18
C GLY A 137 -5.42 0.87 19.22
N HIS A 138 -5.85 1.21 20.42
CA HIS A 138 -6.97 2.12 20.69
C HIS A 138 -6.71 2.90 21.98
N ILE A 139 -7.46 3.98 22.19
CA ILE A 139 -7.40 4.73 23.44
C ILE A 139 -8.51 4.20 24.36
N ASP A 140 -8.11 3.75 25.55
CA ASP A 140 -9.00 3.40 26.66
C ASP A 140 -8.66 4.30 27.86
N CYS A 141 -9.66 5.00 28.40
CA CYS A 141 -9.51 5.92 29.52
C CYS A 141 -8.36 6.93 29.37
N GLY A 142 -8.11 7.41 28.15
CA GLY A 142 -7.04 8.37 27.83
C GLY A 142 -5.64 7.76 27.70
N VAL A 143 -5.52 6.44 27.76
CA VAL A 143 -4.26 5.69 27.65
C VAL A 143 -4.26 4.84 26.39
N LEU A 144 -3.12 4.77 25.71
CA LEU A 144 -2.95 3.88 24.57
C LEU A 144 -2.89 2.41 25.02
N VAL A 145 -3.88 1.64 24.62
CA VAL A 145 -3.80 0.18 24.58
C VAL A 145 -3.12 -0.19 23.26
N PRO A 146 -1.92 -0.83 23.29
CA PRO A 146 -1.17 -1.13 22.07
C PRO A 146 -1.89 -2.19 21.22
N ALA A 147 -1.55 -2.24 19.94
CA ALA A 147 -1.97 -3.35 19.09
C ALA A 147 -1.41 -4.68 19.62
N THR A 148 -2.17 -5.77 19.46
CA THR A 148 -1.74 -7.11 19.88
C THR A 148 -0.77 -7.77 18.89
N TYR A 149 -0.56 -7.13 17.75
CA TYR A 149 0.32 -7.55 16.67
C TYR A 149 1.28 -6.41 16.28
N GLU A 150 2.36 -6.78 15.59
CA GLU A 150 3.23 -5.81 14.94
C GLU A 150 2.94 -5.74 13.44
N THR A 151 3.21 -4.59 12.84
CA THR A 151 3.14 -4.40 11.39
C THR A 151 4.53 -4.05 10.88
N TRP A 152 5.15 -4.99 10.17
CA TRP A 152 6.47 -4.82 9.58
C TRP A 152 6.32 -4.31 8.16
N ILE A 153 7.09 -3.29 7.81
CA ILE A 153 6.97 -2.59 6.53
C ILE A 153 8.36 -2.52 5.88
N GLY A 154 8.42 -2.80 4.58
CA GLY A 154 9.65 -2.80 3.79
C GLY A 154 10.15 -1.39 3.48
N ILE A 155 10.70 -0.70 4.47
CA ILE A 155 11.42 0.57 4.34
C ILE A 155 12.89 0.34 4.61
N ARG A 156 13.74 0.72 3.67
CA ARG A 156 15.19 0.49 3.73
C ARG A 156 15.92 1.56 4.54
N ALA A 157 17.18 1.28 4.88
CA ALA A 157 18.03 2.20 5.61
C ALA A 157 18.39 3.46 4.79
N ASP A 158 18.45 3.35 3.46
CA ASP A 158 18.70 4.47 2.54
C ASP A 158 17.47 5.35 2.27
N GLU A 159 16.36 5.11 3.00
CA GLU A 159 15.10 5.87 2.89
C GLU A 159 14.73 6.65 4.17
N PRO A 160 15.66 7.39 4.81
CA PRO A 160 15.47 7.92 6.16
C PRO A 160 14.27 8.88 6.28
N LYS A 161 13.86 9.54 5.18
CA LYS A 161 12.67 10.40 5.16
C LYS A 161 11.37 9.62 5.40
N ARG A 162 11.33 8.33 5.04
CA ARG A 162 10.17 7.43 5.18
C ARG A 162 10.11 6.75 6.55
N LEU A 163 11.19 6.80 7.34
CA LEU A 163 11.24 6.25 8.70
C LEU A 163 10.65 7.19 9.76
N ASN A 164 10.34 8.43 9.37
CA ASN A 164 9.71 9.43 10.22
C ASN A 164 8.23 9.10 10.44
N GLY A 165 7.76 9.14 11.69
CA GLY A 165 6.35 9.01 12.01
C GLY A 165 6.09 8.32 13.34
N ASN A 166 4.83 8.35 13.77
CA ASN A 166 4.44 7.70 15.00
C ASN A 166 4.42 6.16 14.81
N ARG A 167 5.28 5.45 15.55
CA ARG A 167 5.40 3.99 15.54
C ARG A 167 4.30 3.30 16.30
N SER A 168 3.83 3.91 17.39
CA SER A 168 2.88 3.31 18.33
C SER A 168 1.58 4.08 18.31
N GLY A 169 0.50 3.40 17.96
CA GLY A 169 -0.84 3.97 17.98
C GLY A 169 -1.83 2.93 17.49
N LYS A 170 -2.48 3.18 16.36
CA LYS A 170 -3.37 2.17 15.76
C LYS A 170 -2.63 0.87 15.42
N GLN A 171 -1.37 1.01 14.99
CA GLN A 171 -0.43 -0.05 14.67
C GLN A 171 0.79 0.07 15.58
N TYR A 172 1.53 -1.04 15.77
CA TYR A 172 2.92 -1.00 16.20
C TYR A 172 3.82 -1.28 14.99
N LYS A 173 4.46 -0.23 14.45
CA LYS A 173 5.21 -0.29 13.19
C LYS A 173 6.68 -0.60 13.41
N VAL A 174 7.22 -1.56 12.67
CA VAL A 174 8.64 -1.97 12.68
C VAL A 174 9.19 -1.89 11.25
N PHE A 175 10.43 -1.43 11.09
CA PHE A 175 11.13 -1.37 9.80
C PHE A 175 12.39 -2.25 9.81
N PRO A 176 12.27 -3.57 9.57
CA PRO A 176 13.40 -4.50 9.63
C PRO A 176 14.57 -4.12 8.72
N LEU A 177 14.26 -3.63 7.51
CA LEU A 177 15.24 -3.25 6.51
C LEU A 177 15.99 -1.94 6.81
N ALA A 178 15.60 -1.25 7.89
CA ALA A 178 16.33 -0.12 8.45
C ALA A 178 17.17 -0.49 9.69
N GLY A 179 17.30 -1.80 10.00
CA GLY A 179 18.12 -2.30 11.10
C GLY A 179 17.40 -2.46 12.45
N GLU A 180 16.08 -2.36 12.51
CA GLU A 180 15.30 -2.37 13.76
C GLU A 180 15.09 -3.78 14.38
N LEU A 181 15.74 -4.83 13.87
CA LEU A 181 15.52 -6.21 14.35
C LEU A 181 16.15 -6.55 15.71
N ILE A 182 16.97 -5.65 16.26
CA ILE A 182 17.78 -5.87 17.47
C ILE A 182 16.90 -6.08 18.72
N GLU A 183 15.65 -5.60 18.73
CA GLU A 183 14.76 -5.70 19.90
C GLU A 183 13.92 -6.99 19.98
N LEU A 184 13.99 -7.86 18.97
CA LEU A 184 13.07 -8.99 18.79
C LEU A 184 13.62 -10.36 19.19
N GLY A 185 14.73 -10.40 19.94
CA GLY A 185 15.33 -11.65 20.41
C GLY A 185 16.10 -12.42 19.33
N ALA A 186 16.22 -11.87 18.12
CA ALA A 186 17.30 -12.25 17.21
C ALA A 186 18.63 -11.84 17.87
N SER A 187 19.63 -12.73 17.82
CA SER A 187 20.96 -12.42 18.36
C SER A 187 21.42 -11.06 17.84
N SER A 188 22.10 -10.27 18.68
CA SER A 188 22.63 -8.94 18.35
C SER A 188 23.59 -8.90 17.15
N SER A 189 23.82 -10.05 16.50
CA SER A 189 24.59 -10.24 15.27
C SER A 189 23.78 -10.20 13.98
N ILE A 190 22.44 -10.15 14.01
CA ILE A 190 21.60 -10.21 12.80
C ILE A 190 21.01 -8.84 12.47
N SER A 191 21.33 -8.35 11.28
CA SER A 191 20.78 -7.14 10.71
C SER A 191 20.17 -7.47 9.35
N LEU A 192 18.94 -7.01 9.11
CA LEU A 192 18.35 -6.97 7.77
C LEU A 192 18.47 -5.58 7.13
N SER A 193 19.23 -4.66 7.74
CA SER A 193 19.48 -3.35 7.17
C SER A 193 20.02 -3.48 5.76
N CYS A 194 19.40 -2.81 4.79
CA CYS A 194 19.81 -2.84 3.39
C CYS A 194 19.57 -1.51 2.70
N ASP A 195 20.14 -1.34 1.51
CA ASP A 195 19.86 -0.25 0.58
C ASP A 195 19.17 -0.73 -0.71
N LYS A 196 18.91 0.18 -1.65
CA LYS A 196 18.28 -0.17 -2.93
C LYS A 196 19.09 -1.19 -3.72
N GLN A 197 20.42 -1.11 -3.71
CA GLN A 197 21.27 -1.99 -4.51
C GLN A 197 21.21 -3.42 -3.97
N ASP A 198 21.24 -3.60 -2.64
CA ASP A 198 21.08 -4.92 -2.02
C ASP A 198 19.79 -5.64 -2.47
N VAL A 199 18.70 -4.87 -2.59
CA VAL A 199 17.41 -5.40 -3.08
C VAL A 199 17.50 -5.77 -4.55
N LEU A 200 18.13 -4.94 -5.38
CA LEU A 200 18.26 -5.21 -6.82
C LEU A 200 19.15 -6.43 -7.09
N ASP A 201 20.29 -6.52 -6.42
CA ASP A 201 21.23 -7.65 -6.52
C ASP A 201 20.54 -8.96 -6.14
N PHE A 202 19.75 -8.95 -5.05
CA PHE A 202 18.97 -10.12 -4.67
C PHE A 202 17.99 -10.57 -5.76
N TRP A 203 17.26 -9.64 -6.37
CA TRP A 203 16.26 -9.98 -7.39
C TRP A 203 16.88 -10.32 -8.75
N GLU A 204 18.12 -9.90 -9.03
CA GLU A 204 18.86 -10.29 -10.23
C GLU A 204 19.18 -11.79 -10.23
N ASP A 205 19.47 -12.37 -9.06
CA ASP A 205 19.76 -13.80 -8.88
C ASP A 205 18.51 -14.68 -8.80
N MET A 206 17.32 -14.10 -8.67
CA MET A 206 16.08 -14.85 -8.50
C MET A 206 15.57 -15.46 -9.81
N PRO A 207 14.88 -16.62 -9.77
CA PRO A 207 14.37 -17.27 -10.98
C PRO A 207 13.21 -16.50 -11.64
N PHE A 208 12.74 -15.43 -11.00
CA PHE A 208 11.75 -14.49 -11.51
C PHE A 208 11.99 -13.12 -10.87
N ASP A 209 11.44 -12.07 -11.49
CA ASP A 209 11.51 -10.71 -10.99
C ASP A 209 10.19 -9.96 -11.28
N LEU A 210 9.97 -8.82 -10.62
CA LEU A 210 8.80 -7.95 -10.81
C LEU A 210 8.67 -7.48 -12.26
N ASN A 211 9.78 -7.28 -12.98
CA ASN A 211 9.78 -6.90 -14.40
C ASN A 211 8.86 -5.71 -14.72
N LEU A 212 8.79 -4.74 -13.81
CA LEU A 212 7.98 -3.53 -13.93
C LEU A 212 8.90 -2.29 -13.92
N PRO A 213 8.87 -1.47 -14.98
CA PRO A 213 9.54 -0.17 -14.97
C PRO A 213 9.10 0.71 -13.79
N GLU A 214 10.06 1.39 -13.17
CA GLU A 214 9.84 2.10 -11.90
C GLU A 214 8.78 3.21 -11.99
N HIS A 215 8.66 3.89 -13.14
CA HIS A 215 7.68 4.96 -13.34
C HIS A 215 6.23 4.45 -13.41
N LEU A 216 6.03 3.20 -13.87
CA LEU A 216 4.72 2.58 -13.90
C LEU A 216 4.20 2.32 -12.48
N GLY A 217 5.06 1.84 -11.57
CA GLY A 217 4.70 1.52 -10.19
C GLY A 217 3.53 0.53 -10.06
N ASN A 218 3.22 0.12 -8.84
CA ASN A 218 2.24 -0.95 -8.63
C ASN A 218 0.82 -0.55 -9.06
N CYS A 219 0.29 0.57 -8.59
CA CYS A 219 -1.04 1.03 -8.99
C CYS A 219 -0.97 1.88 -10.27
N ILE A 220 -1.64 1.46 -11.35
CA ILE A 220 -1.52 2.00 -12.72
C ILE A 220 -1.72 3.52 -12.78
N ASP A 221 -2.80 4.02 -12.20
CA ASP A 221 -3.27 5.41 -12.35
C ASP A 221 -3.12 6.26 -11.08
N CYS A 222 -2.18 5.87 -10.21
CA CYS A 222 -2.06 6.44 -8.88
C CYS A 222 -1.87 7.97 -8.88
N HIS A 223 -2.75 8.67 -8.18
CA HIS A 223 -2.74 10.13 -8.07
C HIS A 223 -1.54 10.71 -7.31
N LYS A 224 -0.82 9.87 -6.53
CA LYS A 224 0.41 10.26 -5.85
C LYS A 224 1.60 10.39 -6.80
N LYS A 225 1.54 9.84 -8.02
CA LYS A 225 2.62 9.96 -9.00
C LYS A 225 2.90 11.43 -9.34
N SER A 226 4.17 11.73 -9.60
CA SER A 226 4.56 13.05 -10.12
C SER A 226 4.00 13.23 -11.53
N PHE A 227 3.89 14.48 -11.98
CA PHE A 227 3.44 14.78 -13.34
C PHE A 227 4.34 14.09 -14.38
N LYS A 228 5.66 14.09 -14.17
CA LYS A 228 6.64 13.38 -15.01
C LYS A 228 6.34 11.88 -15.08
N LYS A 229 6.12 11.20 -13.94
CA LYS A 229 5.77 9.77 -13.93
C LYS A 229 4.44 9.48 -14.62
N LEU A 230 3.42 10.33 -14.42
CA LEU A 230 2.13 10.16 -15.11
C LEU A 230 2.26 10.37 -16.64
N LYS A 231 3.11 11.31 -17.08
CA LYS A 231 3.43 11.48 -18.50
C LYS A 231 4.11 10.23 -19.07
N MET A 232 5.09 9.67 -18.37
CA MET A 232 5.75 8.42 -18.79
C MET A 232 4.78 7.23 -18.85
N VAL A 233 3.85 7.13 -17.88
CA VAL A 233 2.77 6.13 -17.92
C VAL A 233 1.91 6.31 -19.17
N TYR A 234 1.59 7.56 -19.54
CA TYR A 234 0.82 7.85 -20.76
C TYR A 234 1.61 7.52 -22.03
N GLU A 235 2.92 7.77 -22.07
CA GLU A 235 3.79 7.41 -23.20
C GLU A 235 3.87 5.88 -23.40
N ASP A 236 3.91 5.11 -22.30
CA ASP A 236 4.04 3.65 -22.35
C ASP A 236 2.71 2.92 -22.58
N MET A 237 1.63 3.37 -21.91
CA MET A 237 0.35 2.67 -21.86
C MET A 237 -0.78 3.37 -22.63
N GLY A 238 -0.54 4.60 -23.10
CA GLY A 238 -1.53 5.42 -23.80
C GLY A 238 -2.72 5.84 -22.95
N GLU A 239 -3.81 6.20 -23.62
CA GLU A 239 -5.07 6.60 -22.99
C GLU A 239 -5.69 5.50 -22.11
N GLU A 240 -5.37 4.22 -22.34
CA GLU A 240 -5.95 3.09 -21.61
C GLU A 240 -5.71 3.18 -20.11
N ALA A 241 -4.49 3.54 -19.70
CA ALA A 241 -4.14 3.75 -18.30
C ALA A 241 -4.99 4.84 -17.63
N PHE A 242 -5.58 5.73 -18.42
CA PHE A 242 -6.34 6.89 -17.96
C PHE A 242 -7.86 6.81 -18.24
N ARG A 243 -8.35 5.72 -18.86
CA ARG A 243 -9.81 5.54 -19.06
C ARG A 243 -10.56 5.39 -17.74
N PHE A 244 -10.05 4.58 -16.83
CA PHE A 244 -10.65 4.40 -15.50
C PHE A 244 -10.68 5.69 -14.66
N PRO A 245 -9.58 6.45 -14.48
CA PRO A 245 -9.65 7.71 -13.75
C PRO A 245 -10.55 8.75 -14.45
N ALA A 246 -10.58 8.82 -15.78
CA ALA A 246 -11.50 9.70 -16.50
C ALA A 246 -12.96 9.32 -16.28
N TYR A 247 -13.27 8.02 -16.26
CA TYR A 247 -14.59 7.51 -15.90
C TYR A 247 -14.98 7.92 -14.47
N LEU A 248 -14.07 7.74 -13.51
CA LEU A 248 -14.33 8.12 -12.11
C LEU A 248 -14.54 9.64 -11.97
N ASP A 249 -13.74 10.46 -12.65
CA ASP A 249 -13.88 11.92 -12.63
C ASP A 249 -15.29 12.32 -13.11
N ASN A 250 -15.73 11.80 -14.25
CA ASN A 250 -17.04 12.12 -14.82
C ASN A 250 -18.20 11.70 -13.92
N LYS A 251 -18.09 10.54 -13.26
CA LYS A 251 -19.19 9.95 -12.48
C LYS A 251 -19.23 10.45 -11.03
N TYR A 252 -18.07 10.73 -10.44
CA TYR A 252 -17.95 10.90 -8.99
C TYR A 252 -17.30 12.21 -8.54
N SER A 253 -17.02 13.18 -9.42
CA SER A 253 -16.42 14.46 -9.01
C SER A 253 -17.25 15.21 -7.96
N LYS A 254 -18.58 15.06 -7.95
CA LYS A 254 -19.47 15.70 -6.98
C LYS A 254 -19.70 14.89 -5.69
N THR A 255 -19.19 13.66 -5.63
CA THR A 255 -19.41 12.76 -4.49
C THR A 255 -18.66 13.25 -3.26
N LYS A 256 -19.40 13.58 -2.18
CA LYS A 256 -18.85 14.17 -0.95
C LYS A 256 -18.00 15.42 -1.23
N ALA A 257 -18.30 16.14 -2.32
CA ALA A 257 -17.67 17.39 -2.67
C ALA A 257 -18.05 18.49 -1.66
N GLN A 258 -17.20 19.50 -1.54
CA GLN A 258 -17.49 20.66 -0.70
C GLN A 258 -18.61 21.48 -1.36
N VAL A 259 -19.60 21.89 -0.58
CA VAL A 259 -20.60 22.87 -1.00
C VAL A 259 -20.14 24.23 -0.49
N LEU A 260 -19.97 25.18 -1.39
CA LEU A 260 -19.58 26.55 -1.11
C LEU A 260 -20.79 27.39 -0.70
N ASP A 261 -20.52 28.56 -0.14
CA ASP A 261 -21.56 29.55 0.13
C ASP A 261 -22.27 29.92 -1.18
N GLY A 262 -23.60 29.84 -1.18
CA GLY A 262 -24.42 29.99 -2.40
C GLY A 262 -24.78 28.67 -3.10
N GLY A 263 -24.39 27.51 -2.56
CA GLY A 263 -24.84 26.20 -3.04
C GLY A 263 -24.03 25.63 -4.22
N GLU A 264 -22.96 26.32 -4.63
CA GLU A 264 -22.05 25.82 -5.65
C GLU A 264 -21.28 24.60 -5.15
N ILE A 265 -21.20 23.54 -5.97
CA ILE A 265 -20.46 22.32 -5.64
C ILE A 265 -19.04 22.44 -6.18
N LYS A 266 -18.06 22.47 -5.28
CA LYS A 266 -16.64 22.42 -5.62
C LYS A 266 -16.22 20.97 -5.89
N GLU A 267 -16.23 20.59 -7.16
CA GLU A 267 -15.91 19.24 -7.62
C GLU A 267 -14.56 18.72 -7.09
N ARG A 268 -14.49 17.45 -6.73
CA ARG A 268 -13.23 16.81 -6.36
C ARG A 268 -12.41 16.52 -7.60
N LYS A 269 -11.10 16.72 -7.48
CA LYS A 269 -10.13 16.42 -8.52
C LYS A 269 -9.00 15.56 -7.95
N ARG A 270 -8.62 14.54 -8.71
CA ARG A 270 -7.72 13.46 -8.28
C ARG A 270 -6.26 13.88 -8.33
N PHE A 271 -5.84 14.58 -9.39
CA PHE A 271 -4.43 14.85 -9.67
C PHE A 271 -3.93 16.17 -9.08
N ARG A 272 -2.60 16.23 -8.88
CA ARG A 272 -1.86 17.40 -8.39
C ARG A 272 -2.23 18.67 -9.17
N GLY A 273 -2.30 19.79 -8.45
CA GLY A 273 -2.72 21.08 -9.02
C GLY A 273 -4.22 21.17 -9.27
N TYR A 274 -5.02 20.32 -8.59
CA TYR A 274 -6.48 20.31 -8.69
C TYR A 274 -6.94 20.10 -10.15
N ARG A 275 -6.52 18.97 -10.72
CA ARG A 275 -6.77 18.58 -12.11
C ARG A 275 -7.56 17.28 -12.21
N ASP A 276 -8.49 17.25 -13.15
CA ASP A 276 -9.09 16.00 -13.62
C ASP A 276 -8.20 15.35 -14.69
N THR A 277 -8.58 14.16 -15.12
CA THR A 277 -7.84 13.34 -16.07
C THR A 277 -7.70 14.01 -17.44
N ARG A 278 -8.73 14.68 -17.94
CA ARG A 278 -8.69 15.33 -19.26
C ARG A 278 -7.74 16.51 -19.24
N GLN A 279 -7.82 17.32 -18.18
CA GLN A 279 -6.89 18.43 -17.95
C GLN A 279 -5.44 17.93 -17.85
N LEU A 280 -5.21 16.82 -17.14
CA LEU A 280 -3.89 16.22 -17.03
C LEU A 280 -3.33 15.77 -18.39
N ILE A 281 -4.12 15.05 -19.19
CA ILE A 281 -3.69 14.54 -20.49
C ILE A 281 -3.40 15.68 -21.48
N ALA A 282 -4.25 16.71 -21.51
CA ALA A 282 -4.02 17.88 -22.36
C ALA A 282 -2.63 18.50 -22.10
N MET A 283 -2.24 18.59 -20.83
CA MET A 283 -0.93 19.12 -20.45
C MET A 283 0.26 18.26 -20.86
N PHE A 284 0.10 16.95 -21.08
CA PHE A 284 1.22 16.10 -21.51
C PHE A 284 1.77 16.50 -22.88
N SER A 285 0.91 17.04 -23.74
CA SER A 285 1.29 17.50 -25.09
C SER A 285 1.90 18.90 -25.09
N GLU A 286 1.61 19.71 -24.07
CA GLU A 286 2.04 21.11 -23.98
C GLU A 286 3.40 21.27 -23.29
N ILE A 287 3.76 20.32 -22.42
CA ILE A 287 4.96 20.41 -21.58
C ILE A 287 5.98 19.39 -22.08
N GLU A 288 7.05 19.88 -22.72
CA GLU A 288 8.25 19.07 -22.96
C GLU A 288 8.95 18.78 -21.63
N ILE A 289 9.08 17.48 -21.33
CA ILE A 289 9.81 16.98 -20.18
C ILE A 289 10.76 15.94 -20.74
N ASN A 290 12.03 15.97 -20.31
CA ASN A 290 12.95 14.90 -20.63
C ASN A 290 12.52 13.63 -19.87
N THR A 291 11.74 12.78 -20.52
CA THR A 291 11.28 11.50 -19.98
C THR A 291 12.36 10.42 -20.03
N LYS A 292 13.49 10.67 -20.70
CA LYS A 292 14.67 9.80 -20.73
C LYS A 292 15.64 10.06 -19.58
N ASP A 293 15.45 11.15 -18.84
CA ASP A 293 16.22 11.43 -17.65
C ASP A 293 15.58 10.73 -16.44
N TYR A 294 16.08 9.56 -16.11
CA TYR A 294 15.67 8.78 -14.93
C TYR A 294 16.33 9.28 -13.63
N SER A 295 17.20 10.30 -13.69
CA SER A 295 18.00 10.76 -12.53
C SER A 295 17.21 11.61 -11.52
N GLU A 296 16.02 12.09 -11.88
CA GLU A 296 15.19 12.91 -10.99
C GLU A 296 14.02 12.11 -10.37
N GLU A 297 14.11 11.94 -9.05
CA GLU A 297 13.08 11.44 -8.12
C GLU A 297 12.83 9.92 -8.10
N SER A 298 13.89 9.14 -7.86
CA SER A 298 13.80 7.73 -7.43
C SER A 298 13.00 7.51 -6.12
N GLY A 299 12.68 8.56 -5.36
CA GLY A 299 11.90 8.46 -4.11
C GLY A 299 10.42 8.87 -4.20
N GLY A 300 9.92 9.27 -5.39
CA GLY A 300 8.67 10.04 -5.46
C GLY A 300 7.36 9.25 -5.46
N CYS A 301 7.34 7.99 -5.92
CA CYS A 301 6.08 7.23 -6.02
C CYS A 301 6.18 5.72 -6.23
N SER A 302 7.31 5.19 -6.71
CA SER A 302 7.60 3.75 -6.75
C SER A 302 7.48 3.13 -5.35
N GLU A 303 7.67 3.96 -4.32
CA GLU A 303 7.75 3.59 -2.91
C GLU A 303 6.64 4.24 -2.05
N SER A 304 5.70 5.03 -2.58
CA SER A 304 4.86 5.95 -1.75
C SER A 304 3.46 5.43 -1.35
N CYS A 305 3.10 4.19 -1.74
CA CYS A 305 1.76 3.64 -1.51
C CYS A 305 1.73 2.43 -0.57
N GLU A 306 2.75 2.27 0.27
CA GLU A 306 2.76 1.33 1.39
C GLU A 306 1.59 1.63 2.34
N ALA A 307 0.92 0.57 2.80
CA ALA A 307 -0.09 0.72 3.84
C ALA A 307 0.56 1.22 5.13
N PHE A 308 -0.17 1.98 5.94
CA PHE A 308 0.27 2.44 7.25
C PHE A 308 1.48 3.40 7.21
N MET A 309 1.74 4.11 6.12
CA MET A 309 2.77 5.17 6.11
C MET A 309 2.25 6.54 6.58
N ASP A 310 0.94 6.74 6.51
CA ASP A 310 0.30 7.99 6.93
C ASP A 310 -0.01 7.96 8.45
N SER A 311 -1.06 8.66 8.90
CA SER A 311 -1.36 8.83 10.32
C SER A 311 -1.51 7.50 11.07
N ASN A 312 -0.80 7.33 12.19
CA ASN A 312 -0.95 6.17 13.08
C ASN A 312 -1.76 6.47 14.35
N LYS A 313 -2.67 7.45 14.32
CA LYS A 313 -3.42 7.84 15.52
C LYS A 313 -4.37 6.71 15.93
N ALA A 314 -4.29 6.28 17.18
CA ALA A 314 -5.27 5.38 17.78
C ALA A 314 -6.64 6.08 17.86
N GLU A 315 -7.70 5.34 17.60
CA GLU A 315 -9.07 5.84 17.74
C GLU A 315 -9.50 5.72 19.20
N GLU A 316 -10.26 6.68 19.71
CA GLU A 316 -10.94 6.53 20.99
C GLU A 316 -11.96 5.38 20.88
N GLN A 317 -11.99 4.51 21.89
CA GLN A 317 -13.07 3.56 22.01
C GLN A 317 -14.34 4.34 22.32
N LEU A 318 -15.12 4.65 21.28
CA LEU A 318 -16.49 5.09 21.45
C LEU A 318 -17.24 3.90 22.04
N ASP A 319 -17.61 4.00 23.31
CA ASP A 319 -18.56 3.07 23.93
C ASP A 319 -19.77 2.92 22.98
N LEU A 320 -19.89 1.76 22.34
CA LEU A 320 -21.04 1.41 21.50
C LEU A 320 -22.30 1.11 22.32
N PHE A 321 -22.29 1.49 23.61
CA PHE A 321 -23.41 1.42 24.53
C PHE A 321 -23.77 2.81 25.06
N LYS A 322 -24.20 3.70 24.16
CA LYS A 322 -25.09 4.82 24.49
C LYS A 322 -26.16 5.01 23.44
#